data_AF-A0A9W6LFR7-F1
#
_entry.id   AF-A0A9W6LFR7-F1
#
_cell.length_a   1.000
_cell.length_b   1.000
_cell.length_c   1.000
_cell.angle_alpha   90.00
_cell.angle_beta   90.00
_cell.angle_gamma   90.00
#
_symmetry.space_group_name_H-M   'P 1'
#
loop_
_entity.id
_entity.type
_entity.pdbx_description
1 polymer ?
#
loop_
_entity_poly.entity_id
_entity_poly.type
_entity_poly.pdbx_seq_one_letter_code
_entity_poly.pdbx_strand_id
1 'polypeptide(L)'
;MADLSDSEKRVLQATIARRLGARSDAAKLTSAYLDAMAHNAFARTVQSGPVPTSLTAERSEILIEISRQLERIIEDYEIQALFRVTASQARTLRTTLLAVHSDDADELELQWSLVGASSPGRTKGGSVTGPRITFTGEDRRDAFVEYAERGGHAVEVIHGESASPWQVVVGDTFPAALLPTRP
;
A
#
# COMPACT_ATOMS: atom_id res chain seq x y z
N MET A 1 23.62 -10.46 -18.46
CA MET A 1 23.75 -9.59 -17.27
C MET A 1 24.08 -10.49 -16.11
N ALA A 2 25.08 -10.16 -15.30
CA ALA A 2 25.35 -10.93 -14.09
C ALA A 2 24.28 -10.56 -13.07
N ASP A 3 23.35 -11.48 -12.84
CA ASP A 3 22.43 -11.42 -11.70
C ASP A 3 23.23 -11.68 -10.41
N LEU A 4 22.69 -11.25 -9.26
CA LEU A 4 23.27 -11.57 -7.96
C LEU A 4 23.32 -13.09 -7.77
N SER A 5 24.43 -13.57 -7.22
CA SER A 5 24.52 -14.97 -6.80
C SER A 5 23.51 -15.28 -5.67
N ASP A 6 23.13 -16.55 -5.52
CA ASP A 6 22.27 -16.98 -4.41
C ASP A 6 22.87 -16.67 -3.03
N SER A 7 24.20 -16.61 -2.91
CA SER A 7 24.87 -16.16 -1.70
C SER A 7 24.64 -14.68 -1.42
N GLU A 8 24.73 -13.82 -2.44
CA GLU A 8 24.52 -12.38 -2.28
C GLU A 8 23.05 -12.06 -1.97
N LYS A 9 22.11 -12.74 -2.65
CA LYS A 9 20.68 -12.65 -2.36
C LYS A 9 20.38 -13.02 -0.91
N ARG A 10 20.98 -14.10 -0.39
CA ARG A 10 20.86 -14.52 1.01
C ARG A 10 21.43 -13.50 1.99
N VAL A 11 22.59 -12.90 1.69
CA VAL A 11 23.19 -11.84 2.54
C VAL A 11 22.30 -10.60 2.57
N LEU A 12 21.73 -10.21 1.43
CA LEU A 12 20.80 -9.09 1.35
C LEU A 12 19.55 -9.35 2.20
N GLN A 13 18.89 -10.50 2.02
CA GLN A 13 17.71 -10.87 2.79
C GLN A 13 17.99 -10.90 4.30
N ALA A 14 19.10 -11.51 4.73
CA ALA A 14 19.49 -11.53 6.14
C ALA A 14 19.72 -10.11 6.70
N THR A 15 20.29 -9.22 5.88
CA THR A 15 20.52 -7.83 6.26
C THR A 15 19.20 -7.07 6.41
N ILE A 16 18.26 -7.24 5.47
CA ILE A 16 16.93 -6.63 5.52
C ILE A 16 16.15 -7.17 6.73
N ALA A 17 16.15 -8.49 6.95
CA ALA A 17 15.49 -9.13 8.10
C ALA A 17 15.96 -8.53 9.44
N ARG A 18 17.27 -8.33 9.60
CA ARG A 18 17.83 -7.70 10.80
C ARG A 18 17.38 -6.25 10.99
N ARG A 19 17.15 -5.50 9.91
CA ARG A 19 16.69 -4.10 9.98
C ARG A 19 15.20 -3.98 10.25
N LEU A 20 14.39 -4.89 9.70
CA LEU A 20 12.93 -4.89 9.87
C LEU A 20 12.49 -5.47 11.22
N GLY A 21 13.23 -6.45 11.75
CA GLY A 21 12.77 -7.27 12.87
C GLY A 21 11.51 -8.04 12.50
N ALA A 22 10.57 -8.18 13.43
CA ALA A 22 9.31 -8.91 13.23
C ALA A 22 8.21 -8.11 12.49
N ARG A 23 8.52 -6.89 12.02
CA ARG A 23 7.50 -5.95 11.52
C ARG A 23 7.02 -6.27 10.10
N SER A 24 7.86 -6.89 9.28
CA SER A 24 7.55 -7.19 7.88
C SER A 24 8.28 -8.44 7.40
N ASP A 25 7.73 -9.07 6.37
CA ASP A 25 8.30 -10.25 5.72
C ASP A 25 9.50 -9.83 4.87
N ALA A 26 10.69 -10.05 5.42
CA ALA A 26 11.94 -9.71 4.77
C ALA A 26 12.18 -10.48 3.46
N ALA A 27 11.65 -11.70 3.33
CA ALA A 27 11.83 -12.49 2.12
C ALA A 27 11.02 -11.87 0.97
N LYS A 28 9.74 -11.59 1.21
CA LYS A 28 8.88 -10.89 0.24
C LYS A 28 9.42 -9.52 -0.13
N LEU A 29 9.81 -8.72 0.86
CA LEU A 29 10.36 -7.38 0.60
C LEU A 29 11.66 -7.43 -0.22
N THR A 30 12.54 -8.40 0.05
CA THR A 30 13.79 -8.56 -0.69
C THR A 30 13.55 -8.98 -2.14
N SER A 31 12.63 -9.93 -2.36
CA SER A 31 12.25 -10.35 -3.72
C SER A 31 11.70 -9.17 -4.51
N ALA A 32 10.72 -8.45 -3.92
CA ALA A 32 10.10 -7.31 -4.56
C ALA A 32 11.11 -6.21 -4.91
N TYR A 33 12.05 -5.95 -4.00
CA TYR A 33 13.13 -4.99 -4.24
C TYR A 33 14.03 -5.40 -5.42
N LEU A 34 14.47 -6.65 -5.48
CA LEU A 34 15.37 -7.12 -6.55
C LEU A 34 14.68 -7.09 -7.91
N ASP A 35 13.42 -7.53 -7.98
CA ASP A 35 12.64 -7.53 -9.21
C ASP A 35 12.36 -6.09 -9.68
N ALA A 36 11.98 -5.18 -8.77
CA ALA A 36 11.78 -3.77 -9.09
C ALA A 36 13.06 -3.09 -9.60
N MET A 37 14.22 -3.40 -9.01
CA MET A 37 15.51 -2.87 -9.46
C MET A 37 15.86 -3.35 -10.87
N ALA A 38 15.62 -4.63 -11.17
CA ALA A 38 15.87 -5.20 -12.49
C ALA A 38 14.92 -4.60 -13.55
N HIS A 39 13.63 -4.50 -13.24
CA HIS A 39 12.65 -3.86 -14.11
C HIS A 39 12.96 -2.39 -14.36
N ASN A 40 13.32 -1.63 -13.32
CA ASN A 40 13.70 -0.22 -13.46
C ASN A 40 14.92 -0.07 -14.40
N ALA A 41 15.96 -0.88 -14.23
CA ALA A 41 17.14 -0.84 -15.10
C ALA A 41 16.79 -1.07 -16.59
N PHE A 42 15.88 -2.00 -16.87
CA PHE A 42 15.38 -2.25 -18.22
C PHE A 42 14.52 -1.09 -18.73
N ALA A 43 13.53 -0.65 -17.93
CA ALA A 43 12.56 0.38 -18.27
C ALA A 43 13.25 1.70 -18.67
N ARG A 44 14.27 2.12 -17.92
CA ARG A 44 15.03 3.35 -18.18
C ARG A 44 15.65 3.45 -19.57
N THR A 45 15.90 2.32 -20.21
CA THR A 45 16.58 2.29 -21.53
C THR A 45 15.61 1.98 -22.66
N VAL A 46 14.61 1.14 -22.41
CA VAL A 46 13.80 0.52 -23.45
C VAL A 46 12.40 1.11 -23.55
N GLN A 47 11.86 1.69 -22.47
CA GLN A 47 10.51 2.25 -22.47
C GLN A 47 10.49 3.68 -23.01
N SER A 48 9.35 4.05 -23.60
CA SER A 48 9.10 5.39 -24.10
C SER A 48 8.74 6.34 -22.95
N GLY A 49 9.36 7.52 -22.92
CA GLY A 49 9.03 8.57 -21.96
C GLY A 49 10.27 9.29 -21.42
N PRO A 50 10.06 10.36 -20.64
CA PRO A 50 11.16 10.99 -19.93
C PRO A 50 11.69 10.05 -18.84
N VAL A 51 13.01 9.92 -18.77
CA VAL A 51 13.67 9.20 -17.66
C VAL A 51 13.79 10.16 -16.46
N PRO A 52 13.60 9.68 -15.22
CA PRO A 52 13.86 10.49 -14.03
C PRO A 52 15.22 11.17 -14.05
N THR A 53 15.23 12.48 -13.81
CA THR A 53 16.46 13.29 -13.75
C THR A 53 16.97 13.48 -12.33
N SER A 54 16.27 12.93 -11.32
CA SER A 54 16.67 12.98 -9.91
C SER A 54 16.64 11.60 -9.25
N LEU A 55 17.53 11.39 -8.28
CA LEU A 55 17.56 10.17 -7.46
C LEU A 55 16.25 9.96 -6.68
N THR A 56 15.56 11.04 -6.31
CA THR A 56 14.28 10.95 -5.60
C THR A 56 13.19 10.39 -6.50
N ALA A 57 13.10 10.89 -7.74
CA ALA A 57 12.12 10.41 -8.71
C ALA A 57 12.42 8.95 -9.14
N GLU A 58 13.69 8.61 -9.35
CA GLU A 58 14.07 7.21 -9.64
C GLU A 58 13.70 6.27 -8.47
N ARG A 59 13.90 6.71 -7.23
CA ARG A 59 13.52 5.91 -6.06
C ARG A 59 12.00 5.80 -5.90
N SER A 60 11.22 6.83 -6.24
CA SER A 60 9.75 6.71 -6.18
C SER A 60 9.22 5.70 -7.20
N GLU A 61 9.80 5.62 -8.40
CA GLU A 61 9.45 4.59 -9.40
C GLU A 61 9.75 3.17 -8.90
N ILE A 62 10.92 2.97 -8.28
CA ILE A 62 11.25 1.67 -7.67
C ILE A 62 10.28 1.34 -6.54
N LEU A 63 9.94 2.32 -5.69
CA LEU A 63 9.07 2.11 -4.54
C LEU A 63 7.62 1.78 -4.94
N ILE A 64 7.10 2.36 -6.02
CA ILE A 64 5.73 2.02 -6.48
C ILE A 64 5.71 0.61 -7.06
N GLU A 65 6.74 0.21 -7.79
CA GLU A 65 6.87 -1.16 -8.30
C GLU A 65 6.96 -2.18 -7.16
N ILE A 66 7.74 -1.89 -6.11
CA ILE A 66 7.76 -2.71 -4.89
C ILE A 66 6.35 -2.76 -4.27
N SER A 67 5.66 -1.63 -4.19
CA SER A 67 4.33 -1.55 -3.58
C SER A 67 3.30 -2.40 -4.35
N ARG A 68 3.35 -2.40 -5.68
CA ARG A 68 2.51 -3.26 -6.54
C ARG A 68 2.74 -4.73 -6.25
N GLN A 69 4.00 -5.16 -6.16
CA GLN A 69 4.36 -6.54 -5.88
C GLN A 69 4.01 -6.99 -4.45
N LEU A 70 3.97 -6.04 -3.51
CA LEU A 70 3.51 -6.28 -2.15
C LEU A 70 1.98 -6.18 -1.99
N GLU A 71 1.27 -5.72 -3.03
CA GLU A 71 -0.18 -5.44 -3.00
C GLU A 71 -0.57 -4.45 -1.89
N ARG A 72 0.34 -3.54 -1.54
CA ARG A 72 0.14 -2.44 -0.58
C ARG A 72 1.21 -1.38 -0.70
N ILE A 73 0.93 -0.20 -0.18
CA ILE A 73 1.95 0.85 -0.06
C ILE A 73 3.07 0.39 0.89
N ILE A 74 4.30 0.54 0.43
CA ILE A 74 5.50 0.32 1.24
C ILE A 74 5.60 1.33 2.41
N GLU A 75 6.02 0.85 3.58
CA GLU A 75 6.04 1.65 4.80
C GLU A 75 7.39 2.36 5.04
N ASP A 76 7.38 3.46 5.81
CA ASP A 76 8.57 4.26 6.10
C ASP A 76 9.74 3.44 6.67
N TYR A 77 9.48 2.44 7.52
CA TYR A 77 10.54 1.60 8.09
C TYR A 77 11.10 0.58 7.09
N GLU A 78 10.30 0.16 6.12
CA GLU A 78 10.74 -0.72 5.03
C GLU A 78 11.64 0.06 4.06
N ILE A 79 11.25 1.29 3.74
CA ILE A 79 12.06 2.23 2.95
C ILE A 79 13.40 2.50 3.64
N GLN A 80 13.41 2.73 4.96
CA GLN A 80 14.65 2.85 5.74
C GLN A 80 15.51 1.58 5.65
N ALA A 81 14.89 0.41 5.78
CA ALA A 81 15.59 -0.86 5.74
C ALA A 81 16.24 -1.13 4.37
N LEU A 82 15.55 -0.81 3.28
CA LEU A 82 16.03 -1.00 1.90
C LEU A 82 17.11 0.01 1.53
N PHE A 83 16.84 1.31 1.67
CA PHE A 83 17.72 2.36 1.15
C PHE A 83 18.74 2.89 2.15
N ARG A 84 18.74 2.43 3.41
CA ARG A 84 19.65 2.89 4.47
C ARG A 84 19.60 4.41 4.68
N VAL A 85 18.39 4.95 4.65
CA VAL A 85 18.11 6.37 4.84
C VAL A 85 17.56 6.63 6.24
N THR A 86 17.52 7.90 6.65
CA THR A 86 16.86 8.30 7.90
C THR A 86 15.34 8.17 7.79
N ALA A 87 14.63 8.15 8.92
CA ALA A 87 13.17 8.18 8.94
C ALA A 87 12.58 9.40 8.20
N SER A 88 13.19 10.57 8.33
CA SER A 88 12.74 11.79 7.62
C SER A 88 12.89 11.67 6.10
N GLN A 89 13.99 11.08 5.63
CA GLN A 89 14.22 10.81 4.21
C GLN A 89 13.27 9.75 3.67
N ALA A 90 13.03 8.68 4.44
CA ALA A 90 12.05 7.66 4.06
C ALA A 90 10.63 8.23 3.94
N ARG A 91 10.20 9.05 4.91
CA ARG A 91 8.92 9.75 4.84
C ARG A 91 8.82 10.64 3.61
N THR A 92 9.89 11.38 3.29
CA THR A 92 9.95 12.23 2.09
C THR A 92 9.81 11.41 0.80
N LEU A 93 10.48 10.25 0.73
CA LEU A 93 10.36 9.33 -0.41
C LEU A 93 8.94 8.77 -0.52
N ARG A 94 8.34 8.36 0.60
CA ARG A 94 6.96 7.88 0.62
C ARG A 94 5.97 8.97 0.19
N THR A 95 6.11 10.19 0.70
CA THR A 95 5.28 11.33 0.25
C THR A 95 5.45 11.59 -1.25
N THR A 96 6.67 11.49 -1.78
CA THR A 96 6.91 11.67 -3.21
C THR A 96 6.23 10.56 -4.03
N LEU A 97 6.34 9.31 -3.60
CA LEU A 97 5.63 8.19 -4.22
C LEU A 97 4.13 8.44 -4.28
N LEU A 98 3.52 8.81 -3.15
CA LEU A 98 2.08 9.05 -3.07
C LEU A 98 1.63 10.23 -3.95
N ALA A 99 2.48 11.26 -4.07
CA ALA A 99 2.17 12.43 -4.88
C ALA A 99 2.35 12.19 -6.39
N VAL A 100 3.36 11.42 -6.79
CA VAL A 100 3.67 11.17 -8.21
C VAL A 100 2.82 10.04 -8.80
N HIS A 101 2.54 9.02 -7.99
CA HIS A 101 1.79 7.84 -8.39
C HIS A 101 0.46 7.75 -7.65
N SER A 102 -0.27 8.87 -7.56
CA SER A 102 -1.51 8.96 -6.77
C SER A 102 -2.53 7.90 -7.17
N ASP A 103 -2.73 7.68 -8.47
CA ASP A 103 -3.74 6.75 -8.97
C ASP A 103 -3.43 5.30 -8.55
N ASP A 104 -2.19 4.87 -8.75
CA ASP A 104 -1.71 3.55 -8.31
C ASP A 104 -1.73 3.43 -6.77
N ALA A 105 -1.33 4.50 -6.09
CA ALA A 105 -1.20 4.48 -4.65
C ALA A 105 -2.55 4.40 -3.95
N ASP A 106 -3.53 5.15 -4.44
CA ASP A 106 -4.90 5.16 -3.97
C ASP A 106 -5.55 3.78 -4.17
N GLU A 107 -5.30 3.14 -5.33
CA GLU A 107 -5.77 1.78 -5.59
C GLU A 107 -5.17 0.77 -4.60
N LEU A 108 -3.85 0.81 -4.39
CA LEU A 108 -3.16 -0.10 -3.46
C LEU A 108 -3.58 0.12 -2.00
N GLU A 109 -3.81 1.37 -1.60
CA GLU A 109 -4.28 1.72 -0.26
C GLU A 109 -5.70 1.19 -0.02
N LEU A 110 -6.59 1.34 -1.02
CA LEU A 110 -7.92 0.74 -0.99
C LEU A 110 -7.84 -0.79 -0.88
N GLN A 111 -7.08 -1.45 -1.76
CA GLN A 111 -6.96 -2.91 -1.76
C GLN A 111 -6.46 -3.43 -0.40
N TRP A 112 -5.41 -2.79 0.15
CA TRP A 112 -4.88 -3.12 1.47
C TRP A 112 -5.92 -2.92 2.59
N SER A 113 -6.69 -1.83 2.54
CA SER A 113 -7.74 -1.55 3.53
C SER A 113 -8.81 -2.64 3.57
N LEU A 114 -9.07 -3.28 2.42
CA LEU A 114 -10.11 -4.29 2.26
C LEU A 114 -9.66 -5.72 2.55
N VAL A 115 -8.36 -5.96 2.80
CA VAL A 115 -7.88 -7.31 3.13
C VAL A 115 -8.61 -7.82 4.37
N GLY A 116 -9.23 -8.99 4.27
CA GLY A 116 -10.01 -9.60 5.35
C GLY A 116 -11.26 -8.81 5.79
N ALA A 117 -11.60 -7.72 5.09
CA ALA A 117 -12.84 -7.01 5.32
C ALA A 117 -14.04 -7.83 4.82
N SER A 118 -15.22 -7.61 5.41
CA SER A 118 -16.45 -8.29 5.01
C SER A 118 -17.59 -7.30 4.86
N SER A 119 -18.54 -7.62 3.98
CA SER A 119 -19.76 -6.84 3.76
C SER A 119 -20.99 -7.59 4.30
N PRO A 120 -21.30 -7.49 5.61
CA PRO A 120 -22.39 -8.24 6.24
C PRO A 120 -23.79 -7.87 5.73
N GLY A 121 -23.92 -6.81 4.93
CA GLY A 121 -25.20 -6.39 4.38
C GLY A 121 -25.28 -4.87 4.27
N ARG A 122 -26.50 -4.38 4.04
CA ARG A 122 -26.78 -2.94 3.98
C ARG A 122 -27.31 -2.50 5.33
N THR A 123 -26.99 -1.27 5.72
CA THR A 123 -27.53 -0.66 6.93
C THR A 123 -27.73 0.84 6.71
N LYS A 124 -28.41 1.46 7.66
CA LYS A 124 -28.55 2.91 7.76
C LYS A 124 -27.70 3.37 8.95
N GLY A 125 -26.68 4.18 8.67
CA GLY A 125 -25.96 4.97 9.69
C GLY A 125 -26.78 6.17 10.15
N GLY A 126 -26.14 7.14 10.80
CA GLY A 126 -26.77 8.40 11.18
C GLY A 126 -27.24 9.20 9.97
N SER A 127 -26.35 9.39 8.99
CA SER A 127 -26.60 10.19 7.78
C SER A 127 -26.41 9.43 6.48
N VAL A 128 -25.66 8.33 6.50
CA VAL A 128 -25.35 7.52 5.31
C VAL A 128 -26.19 6.24 5.28
N THR A 129 -26.71 5.87 4.11
CA THR A 129 -27.36 4.56 3.88
C THR A 129 -26.62 3.84 2.77
N GLY A 130 -26.29 2.57 2.99
CA GLY A 130 -25.61 1.76 1.99
C GLY A 130 -24.96 0.51 2.56
N PRO A 131 -23.99 -0.09 1.86
CA PRO A 131 -23.25 -1.25 2.33
C PRO A 131 -22.51 -0.97 3.64
N ARG A 132 -22.65 -1.89 4.60
CA ARG A 132 -21.84 -1.93 5.81
C ARG A 132 -20.60 -2.76 5.53
N ILE A 133 -19.44 -2.24 5.92
CA ILE A 133 -18.15 -2.93 5.81
C ILE A 133 -17.58 -3.08 7.22
N THR A 134 -17.13 -4.30 7.54
CA THR A 134 -16.41 -4.60 8.77
C THR A 134 -14.95 -4.89 8.45
N PHE A 135 -14.05 -4.22 9.15
CA PHE A 135 -12.59 -4.30 8.99
C PHE A 135 -11.95 -5.12 10.10
N THR A 136 -10.77 -5.67 9.82
CA THR A 136 -10.00 -6.45 10.81
C THR A 136 -9.24 -5.57 11.81
N GLY A 137 -9.13 -4.27 11.56
CA GLY A 137 -8.35 -3.34 12.37
C GLY A 137 -8.73 -1.88 12.10
N GLU A 138 -8.37 -1.02 13.06
CA GLU A 138 -8.60 0.43 13.00
C GLU A 138 -7.90 1.08 11.80
N ASP A 139 -6.60 0.80 11.60
CA ASP A 139 -5.82 1.40 10.51
C ASP A 139 -6.42 1.10 9.12
N ARG A 140 -7.03 -0.08 8.95
CA ARG A 140 -7.69 -0.46 7.69
C ARG A 140 -9.00 0.30 7.49
N ARG A 141 -9.80 0.45 8.55
CA ARG A 141 -11.00 1.27 8.51
C ARG A 141 -10.65 2.70 8.12
N ASP A 142 -9.62 3.27 8.75
CA ASP A 142 -9.25 4.68 8.56
C ASP A 142 -8.72 4.94 7.15
N ALA A 143 -7.89 4.04 6.61
CA ALA A 143 -7.44 4.13 5.22
C ALA A 143 -8.62 4.06 4.22
N PHE A 144 -9.60 3.19 4.47
CA PHE A 144 -10.80 3.12 3.62
C PHE A 144 -11.62 4.42 3.69
N VAL A 145 -11.81 4.97 4.89
CA VAL A 145 -12.54 6.24 5.08
C VAL A 145 -11.84 7.36 4.32
N GLU A 146 -10.52 7.49 4.47
CA GLU A 146 -9.75 8.53 3.79
C GLU A 146 -9.86 8.41 2.26
N TYR A 147 -9.77 7.19 1.72
CA TYR A 147 -9.98 6.92 0.30
C TYR A 147 -11.39 7.34 -0.15
N ALA A 148 -12.43 6.93 0.59
CA ALA A 148 -13.81 7.23 0.24
C ALA A 148 -14.09 8.74 0.26
N GLU A 149 -13.62 9.46 1.28
CA GLU A 149 -13.77 10.91 1.40
C GLU A 149 -13.04 11.66 0.28
N ARG A 150 -11.82 11.23 -0.07
CA ARG A 150 -11.04 11.81 -1.18
C ARG A 150 -11.75 11.62 -2.52
N GLY A 151 -12.40 10.47 -2.72
CA GLY A 151 -13.25 10.17 -3.87
C GLY A 151 -14.62 10.86 -3.86
N GLY A 152 -14.96 11.61 -2.81
CA GLY A 152 -16.25 12.28 -2.66
C GLY A 152 -17.41 11.32 -2.37
N HIS A 153 -17.12 10.12 -1.89
CA HIS A 153 -18.12 9.15 -1.47
C HIS A 153 -18.54 9.42 -0.02
N ALA A 154 -19.85 9.40 0.22
CA ALA A 154 -20.36 9.50 1.57
C ALA A 154 -19.93 8.25 2.37
N VAL A 155 -19.29 8.45 3.52
CA VAL A 155 -18.84 7.37 4.40
C VAL A 155 -19.09 7.78 5.85
N GLU A 156 -19.45 6.82 6.69
CA GLU A 156 -19.73 7.06 8.10
C GLU A 156 -19.18 5.92 8.95
N VAL A 157 -18.39 6.25 9.97
CA VAL A 157 -17.88 5.28 10.95
C VAL A 157 -19.00 4.93 11.94
N ILE A 158 -19.22 3.63 12.15
CA ILE A 158 -20.18 3.15 13.15
C ILE A 158 -19.50 3.09 14.51
N HIS A 159 -19.91 3.95 15.43
CA HIS A 159 -19.46 3.93 16.82
C HIS A 159 -20.45 3.14 17.69
N GLY A 160 -19.96 2.16 18.48
CA GLY A 160 -20.74 1.55 19.56
C GLY A 160 -21.02 0.03 19.50
N GLU A 161 -20.60 -0.69 18.47
CA GLU A 161 -20.70 -2.16 18.44
C GLU A 161 -19.47 -2.83 19.08
N SER A 162 -19.60 -3.34 20.31
CA SER A 162 -18.48 -3.93 21.07
C SER A 162 -17.88 -5.20 20.45
N ALA A 163 -18.64 -5.91 19.60
CA ALA A 163 -18.21 -7.16 18.96
C ALA A 163 -17.50 -6.95 17.61
N SER A 164 -17.56 -5.75 17.02
CA SER A 164 -16.92 -5.43 15.73
C SER A 164 -16.72 -3.91 15.63
N PRO A 165 -15.72 -3.37 16.33
CA PRO A 165 -15.56 -1.92 16.50
C PRO A 165 -15.11 -1.17 15.23
N TRP A 166 -14.60 -1.89 14.24
CA TRP A 166 -14.03 -1.32 13.02
C TRP A 166 -15.02 -1.46 11.88
N GLN A 167 -16.08 -0.64 11.90
CA GLN A 167 -17.14 -0.70 10.90
C GLN A 167 -17.40 0.67 10.28
N VAL A 168 -17.79 0.65 9.00
CA VAL A 168 -18.30 1.83 8.29
C VAL A 168 -19.56 1.49 7.51
N VAL A 169 -20.36 2.51 7.26
CA VAL A 169 -21.38 2.52 6.20
C VAL A 169 -20.85 3.40 5.09
N VAL A 170 -20.82 2.87 3.87
CA VAL A 170 -20.49 3.65 2.69
C VAL A 170 -21.76 3.89 1.86
N GLY A 171 -21.90 5.06 1.27
CA GLY A 171 -23.05 5.45 0.46
C GLY A 171 -23.11 4.69 -0.86
N ASP A 172 -24.30 4.67 -1.45
CA ASP A 172 -24.57 3.94 -2.70
C ASP A 172 -23.83 4.48 -3.94
N THR A 173 -23.18 5.65 -3.82
CA THR A 173 -22.32 6.18 -4.88
C THR A 173 -20.96 5.48 -4.94
N PHE A 174 -20.58 4.72 -3.93
CA PHE A 174 -19.32 3.97 -3.93
C PHE A 174 -19.41 2.77 -4.90
N PRO A 175 -18.39 2.53 -5.75
CA PRO A 175 -18.44 1.44 -6.72
C PRO A 175 -18.58 0.07 -6.05
N ALA A 176 -19.71 -0.60 -6.28
CA ALA A 176 -19.99 -1.90 -5.66
C ALA A 176 -18.98 -3.00 -6.05
N ALA A 177 -18.35 -2.88 -7.22
CA ALA A 177 -17.31 -3.80 -7.68
C ALA A 177 -16.02 -3.76 -6.84
N LEU A 178 -15.79 -2.65 -6.12
CA LEU A 178 -14.64 -2.47 -5.25
C LEU A 178 -14.89 -2.94 -3.82
N LEU A 179 -16.12 -3.34 -3.48
CA LEU A 179 -16.48 -3.75 -2.13
C LEU A 179 -16.17 -5.23 -1.89
N PRO A 180 -15.84 -5.61 -0.64
CA PRO A 180 -15.62 -7.01 -0.30
C PRO A 180 -16.91 -7.79 -0.54
N THR A 181 -16.78 -8.95 -1.19
CA THR A 181 -17.92 -9.84 -1.46
C THR A 181 -18.53 -10.33 -0.16
N ARG A 182 -19.84 -10.60 -0.16
CA ARG A 182 -20.49 -11.23 0.99
C ARG A 182 -19.79 -12.56 1.32
N PRO A 183 -19.50 -12.85 2.59
CA PRO A 183 -19.09 -14.19 3.00
C PRO A 183 -20.17 -15.23 2.70
#